data_AF-A0A2W4LYB6-F1
#
_entry.id   AF-A0A2W4LYB6-F1
#
_cell.length_a   1.000
_cell.length_b   1.000
_cell.length_c   1.000
_cell.angle_alpha   90.00
_cell.angle_beta   90.00
_cell.angle_gamma   90.00
#
_symmetry.space_group_name_H-M   'P 1'
#
loop_
_entity.id
_entity.type
_entity.pdbx_description
1 polymer ?
#
loop_
_entity_poly.entity_id
_entity_poly.type
_entity_poly.pdbx_seq_one_letter_code
_entity_poly.pdbx_strand_id
1 'polypeptide(L)'
;MCIDVAPEAKRRGMKTIGITSGSYADAVGKDHPARHPSGKNLYEIVDVFVDSHLPLGDAVVEFENFGERVAPTSTLVNSFTINLLVIETVRKLLEKGINPPIWRSANMPGGDEVNKKYFEKYMGRVKHLR
;
A
#
# COMPACT_ATOMS: atom_id res chain seq x y z
N MET A 1 6.35 8.29 -1.96
CA MET A 1 6.84 7.27 -2.93
C MET A 1 6.58 7.83 -4.32
N CYS A 2 7.60 7.88 -5.17
CA CYS A 2 7.44 8.49 -6.50
C CYS A 2 6.65 7.56 -7.42
N ILE A 3 5.81 8.15 -8.26
CA ILE A 3 5.04 7.46 -9.30
C ILE A 3 5.94 6.68 -10.29
N ASP A 4 7.23 7.04 -10.38
CA ASP A 4 8.28 6.37 -11.18
C ASP A 4 8.46 4.88 -10.89
N VAL A 5 8.06 4.42 -9.70
CA VAL A 5 8.14 2.99 -9.34
C VAL A 5 7.24 2.14 -10.24
N ALA A 6 6.07 2.63 -10.63
CA ALA A 6 5.14 1.89 -11.48
C ALA A 6 5.67 1.63 -12.91
N PRO A 7 6.15 2.64 -13.67
CA PRO A 7 6.71 2.40 -15.00
C PRO A 7 8.00 1.57 -14.94
N GLU A 8 8.84 1.75 -13.92
CA GLU A 8 10.03 0.92 -13.74
C GLU A 8 9.68 -0.55 -13.45
N ALA A 9 8.69 -0.80 -12.59
CA ALA A 9 8.19 -2.14 -12.33
C ALA A 9 7.67 -2.80 -13.62
N LYS A 10 6.90 -2.06 -14.42
CA LYS A 10 6.43 -2.52 -15.73
C LYS A 10 7.58 -2.82 -16.68
N ARG A 11 8.62 -1.98 -16.74
CA ARG A 11 9.83 -2.20 -17.55
C ARG A 11 10.55 -3.50 -17.16
N ARG A 12 10.47 -3.89 -15.88
CA ARG A 12 11.03 -5.15 -15.35
C ARG A 12 10.09 -6.36 -15.49
N GLY A 13 8.93 -6.21 -16.14
CA GLY A 13 7.95 -7.28 -16.29
C GLY A 13 7.21 -7.64 -15.00
N MET A 14 7.23 -6.75 -13.99
CA MET A 14 6.51 -6.96 -12.74
C MET A 14 5.05 -6.55 -12.88
N LYS A 15 4.17 -7.25 -12.16
CA LYS A 15 2.78 -6.82 -11.96
C LYS A 15 2.69 -5.79 -10.85
N THR A 16 1.88 -4.76 -11.07
CA THR A 16 1.75 -3.60 -10.20
C THR A 16 0.32 -3.47 -9.66
N ILE A 17 0.20 -3.21 -8.36
CA ILE A 17 -1.06 -2.89 -7.69
C ILE A 17 -0.87 -1.51 -7.04
N GLY A 18 -1.68 -0.54 -7.44
CA GLY A 18 -1.69 0.80 -6.84
C GLY A 18 -2.87 0.94 -5.89
N ILE A 19 -2.59 1.29 -4.63
CA ILE A 19 -3.60 1.61 -3.61
C ILE A 19 -3.55 3.11 -3.40
N THR A 20 -4.58 3.82 -3.84
CA THR A 20 -4.67 5.28 -3.78
C THR A 20 -6.12 5.71 -3.95
N SER A 21 -6.40 7.01 -4.03
CA SER A 21 -7.73 7.49 -4.38
C SER A 21 -7.70 8.48 -5.54
N GLY A 22 -8.78 8.47 -6.34
CA GLY A 22 -8.98 9.40 -7.45
C GLY A 22 -9.18 10.84 -7.00
N SER A 23 -9.71 11.08 -5.79
CA SER A 23 -10.15 12.40 -5.33
C SER A 23 -9.11 13.53 -5.47
N TYR A 24 -7.88 13.31 -5.00
CA TYR A 24 -6.77 14.26 -5.18
C TYR A 24 -6.27 14.27 -6.62
N ALA A 25 -6.13 13.07 -7.19
CA ALA A 25 -5.60 12.83 -8.52
C ALA A 25 -6.45 13.46 -9.64
N ASP A 26 -7.75 13.67 -9.41
CA ASP A 26 -8.69 14.23 -10.37
C ASP A 26 -8.93 15.73 -10.16
N ALA A 27 -8.79 16.21 -8.92
CA ALA A 27 -9.01 17.62 -8.57
C ALA A 27 -7.81 18.54 -8.86
N VAL A 28 -6.59 18.01 -8.84
CA VAL A 28 -5.37 18.81 -9.00
C VAL A 28 -5.09 19.10 -10.47
N GLY A 29 -4.69 20.32 -10.82
CA GLY A 29 -4.32 20.67 -12.20
C GLY A 29 -3.14 19.85 -12.74
N LYS A 30 -3.05 19.69 -14.06
CA LYS A 30 -1.91 18.99 -14.71
C LYS A 30 -0.60 19.76 -14.61
N ASP A 31 -0.69 21.07 -14.45
CA ASP A 31 0.38 22.06 -14.31
C ASP A 31 0.85 22.23 -12.86
N HIS A 32 0.19 21.59 -11.89
CA HIS A 32 0.55 21.71 -10.49
C HIS A 32 1.98 21.18 -10.24
N PRO A 33 2.84 21.90 -9.47
CA PRO A 33 4.27 21.57 -9.33
C PRO A 33 4.54 20.22 -8.68
N ALA A 34 3.59 19.68 -7.90
CA ALA A 34 3.70 18.34 -7.32
C ALA A 34 3.37 17.20 -8.32
N ARG A 35 2.90 17.52 -9.54
CA ARG A 35 2.62 16.52 -10.57
C ARG A 35 3.91 15.95 -11.12
N HIS A 36 3.86 14.66 -11.43
CA HIS A 36 4.96 14.03 -12.14
C HIS A 36 5.04 14.53 -13.60
N PRO A 37 6.24 14.64 -14.21
CA PRO A 37 6.40 15.16 -15.57
C PRO A 37 5.60 14.44 -16.66
N SER A 38 5.19 13.18 -16.45
CA SER A 38 4.32 12.47 -17.39
C SER A 38 2.88 12.99 -17.41
N GLY A 39 2.46 13.80 -16.43
CA GLY A 39 1.09 14.27 -16.25
C GLY A 39 0.09 13.17 -15.88
N LYS A 40 0.54 11.94 -15.63
CA LYS A 40 -0.30 10.80 -15.30
C LYS A 40 -0.54 10.65 -13.81
N ASN A 41 -1.66 10.05 -13.47
CA ASN A 41 -2.01 9.58 -12.14
C ASN A 41 -1.49 8.15 -11.90
N LEU A 42 -1.23 7.81 -10.64
CA LEU A 42 -0.77 6.46 -10.29
C LEU A 42 -1.76 5.38 -10.76
N TYR A 43 -3.07 5.62 -10.57
CA TYR A 43 -4.11 4.67 -10.96
C TYR A 43 -4.15 4.40 -12.49
N GLU A 44 -3.63 5.31 -13.31
CA GLU A 44 -3.61 5.17 -14.78
C GLU A 44 -2.45 4.30 -15.28
N ILE A 45 -1.44 4.04 -14.44
CA ILE A 45 -0.20 3.42 -14.86
C ILE A 45 0.13 2.11 -14.14
N VAL A 46 -0.71 1.70 -13.20
CA VAL A 46 -0.64 0.38 -12.55
C VAL A 46 -1.50 -0.65 -13.28
N ASP A 47 -1.20 -1.94 -13.14
CA ASP A 47 -2.03 -3.02 -13.72
C ASP A 47 -3.37 -3.16 -13.00
N VAL A 48 -3.38 -2.98 -11.68
CA VAL A 48 -4.57 -3.06 -10.82
C VAL A 48 -4.64 -1.80 -9.96
N PHE A 49 -5.74 -1.07 -10.07
CA PHE A 49 -6.07 0.04 -9.20
C PHE A 49 -7.02 -0.43 -8.10
N VAL A 50 -6.64 -0.19 -6.85
CA VAL A 50 -7.51 -0.34 -5.68
C VAL A 50 -7.80 1.06 -5.14
N ASP A 51 -9.03 1.52 -5.34
CA ASP A 51 -9.49 2.82 -4.82
C ASP A 51 -9.73 2.73 -3.31
N SER A 52 -9.04 3.56 -2.54
CA SER A 52 -9.24 3.71 -1.10
C SER A 52 -10.27 4.78 -0.73
N HIS A 53 -10.90 5.44 -1.73
CA HIS A 53 -12.00 6.39 -1.57
C HIS A 53 -11.74 7.51 -0.55
N LEU A 54 -10.50 7.94 -0.45
CA LEU A 54 -10.09 9.04 0.42
C LEU A 54 -10.70 10.35 -0.09
N PRO A 55 -11.16 11.26 0.77
CA PRO A 55 -11.62 12.57 0.33
C PRO A 55 -10.45 13.43 -0.16
N LEU A 56 -10.77 14.47 -0.95
CA LEU A 56 -9.79 15.49 -1.29
C LEU A 56 -9.20 16.10 0.00
N GLY A 57 -7.87 16.21 0.05
CA GLY A 57 -7.13 16.72 1.19
C GLY A 57 -6.88 15.71 2.32
N ASP A 58 -7.43 14.49 2.25
CA ASP A 58 -7.29 13.45 3.29
C ASP A 58 -7.57 14.01 4.70
N ALA A 59 -8.76 14.55 4.90
CA ALA A 59 -9.24 15.03 6.20
C ALA A 59 -10.77 14.93 6.23
N VAL A 60 -11.33 14.48 7.36
CA VAL A 60 -12.77 14.13 7.47
C VAL A 60 -13.51 14.82 8.61
N VAL A 61 -12.81 15.50 9.52
CA VAL A 61 -13.43 16.20 10.65
C VAL A 61 -13.34 17.70 10.45
N GLU A 62 -14.47 18.38 10.62
CA GLU A 62 -14.62 19.82 10.51
C GLU A 62 -14.96 20.43 11.86
N PHE A 63 -14.49 21.66 12.10
CA PHE A 63 -14.84 22.47 13.26
C PHE A 63 -15.40 23.82 12.81
N GLU A 64 -16.45 24.28 13.49
CA GLU A 64 -17.06 25.59 13.21
C GLU A 64 -16.02 26.71 13.40
N ASN A 65 -15.98 27.67 12.47
CA ASN A 65 -15.09 28.83 12.48
C ASN A 65 -13.57 28.51 12.45
N PHE A 66 -13.17 27.28 12.09
CA PHE A 66 -11.74 26.90 12.03
C PHE A 66 -11.14 26.97 10.61
N GLY A 67 -11.97 26.81 9.56
CA GLY A 67 -11.55 26.92 8.15
C GLY A 67 -10.78 25.72 7.58
N GLU A 68 -10.23 24.86 8.45
CA GLU A 68 -9.47 23.67 8.08
C GLU A 68 -10.18 22.37 8.49
N ARG A 69 -9.82 21.26 7.83
CA ARG A 69 -10.27 19.91 8.18
C ARG A 69 -9.13 19.13 8.81
N VAL A 70 -9.44 18.23 9.75
CA VAL A 70 -8.45 17.37 10.42
C VAL A 70 -8.85 15.89 10.33
N ALA A 71 -8.09 15.04 11.04
CA ALA A 71 -8.24 13.58 11.07
C ALA A 71 -8.00 12.92 9.70
N PRO A 72 -6.75 12.88 9.23
CA PRO A 72 -6.41 12.12 8.03
C PRO A 72 -6.70 10.64 8.21
N THR A 73 -7.21 10.03 7.16
CA THR A 73 -7.68 8.63 7.17
C THR A 73 -6.82 7.72 6.28
N SER A 74 -6.00 8.29 5.40
CA SER A 74 -5.21 7.53 4.42
C SER A 74 -4.37 6.43 5.05
N THR A 75 -3.68 6.71 6.15
CA THR A 75 -2.85 5.70 6.84
C THR A 75 -3.70 4.51 7.30
N LEU A 76 -4.84 4.78 7.94
CA LEU A 76 -5.73 3.75 8.44
C LEU A 76 -6.32 2.93 7.29
N VAL A 77 -6.92 3.61 6.32
CA VAL A 77 -7.64 2.97 5.20
C VAL A 77 -6.66 2.20 4.32
N ASN A 78 -5.55 2.81 3.89
CA ASN A 78 -4.58 2.12 3.05
C ASN A 78 -3.94 0.92 3.78
N SER A 79 -3.64 1.03 5.08
CA SER A 79 -3.12 -0.10 5.87
C SER A 79 -4.15 -1.21 5.98
N PHE A 80 -5.42 -0.86 6.19
CA PHE A 80 -6.51 -1.83 6.22
C PHE A 80 -6.67 -2.53 4.86
N THR A 81 -6.66 -1.79 3.76
CA THR A 81 -6.71 -2.34 2.39
C THR A 81 -5.54 -3.30 2.11
N ILE A 82 -4.32 -2.95 2.54
CA ILE A 82 -3.16 -3.85 2.43
C ILE A 82 -3.41 -5.15 3.22
N ASN A 83 -3.95 -5.07 4.43
CA ASN A 83 -4.29 -6.26 5.21
C ASN A 83 -5.37 -7.12 4.54
N LEU A 84 -6.38 -6.51 3.90
CA LEU A 84 -7.37 -7.26 3.10
C LEU A 84 -6.71 -8.00 1.94
N LEU A 85 -5.75 -7.37 1.24
CA LEU A 85 -4.98 -8.04 0.19
C LEU A 85 -4.16 -9.21 0.73
N VAL A 86 -3.58 -9.08 1.92
CA VAL A 86 -2.85 -10.18 2.58
C VAL A 86 -3.81 -11.34 2.91
N ILE A 87 -4.98 -11.06 3.48
CA ILE A 87 -6.00 -12.07 3.80
C ILE A 87 -6.39 -12.85 2.54
N GLU A 88 -6.73 -12.15 1.46
CA GLU A 88 -7.14 -12.76 0.20
C GLU A 88 -6.00 -13.54 -0.47
N THR A 89 -4.76 -13.06 -0.34
CA THR A 89 -3.58 -13.77 -0.83
C THR A 89 -3.39 -15.09 -0.08
N VAL A 90 -3.46 -15.08 1.25
CA VAL A 90 -3.35 -16.28 2.08
C VAL A 90 -4.45 -17.27 1.74
N ARG A 91 -5.71 -16.83 1.67
CA ARG A 91 -6.86 -17.67 1.29
C ARG A 91 -6.61 -18.39 -0.04
N LYS A 92 -6.21 -17.66 -1.08
CA LYS A 92 -5.93 -18.22 -2.42
C LYS A 92 -4.74 -19.18 -2.43
N LEU A 93 -3.74 -18.97 -1.59
CA LEU A 93 -2.61 -19.90 -1.46
C LEU A 93 -3.03 -21.19 -0.77
N LEU A 94 -3.81 -21.10 0.31
CA LEU A 94 -4.35 -22.27 1.02
C LEU A 94 -5.28 -23.10 0.14
N GLU A 95 -6.13 -22.47 -0.68
CA GLU A 95 -6.97 -23.14 -1.69
C GLU A 95 -6.15 -23.95 -2.71
N LYS A 96 -4.88 -23.58 -2.92
CA LYS A 96 -3.93 -24.28 -3.79
C LYS A 96 -3.08 -25.31 -3.03
N GLY A 97 -3.36 -25.56 -1.75
CA GLY A 97 -2.56 -26.44 -0.89
C GLY A 97 -1.20 -25.87 -0.48
N ILE A 98 -0.98 -24.56 -0.68
CA ILE A 98 0.27 -23.89 -0.32
C ILE A 98 0.12 -23.30 1.08
N ASN A 99 1.03 -23.64 1.99
CA ASN A 99 1.12 -23.02 3.32
C ASN A 99 2.08 -21.81 3.29
N PRO A 100 1.58 -20.55 3.26
CA PRO A 100 2.44 -19.38 3.15
C PRO A 100 3.20 -19.07 4.44
N PRO A 101 4.40 -18.47 4.34
CA PRO A 101 5.13 -17.98 5.50
C PRO A 101 4.44 -16.74 6.08
N ILE A 102 4.00 -16.81 7.34
CA ILE A 102 3.40 -15.68 8.08
C ILE A 102 4.18 -15.46 9.36
N TRP A 103 4.62 -14.22 9.57
CA TRP A 103 5.29 -13.79 10.80
C TRP A 103 4.31 -13.85 11.97
N ARG A 104 4.71 -14.51 13.05
CA ARG A 104 3.99 -14.48 14.32
C ARG A 104 4.39 -13.22 15.08
N SER A 105 3.48 -12.62 15.82
CA SER A 105 3.87 -11.53 16.73
C SER A 105 4.91 -12.04 17.73
N ALA A 106 6.02 -11.31 17.90
CA ALA A 106 7.04 -11.62 18.90
C ALA A 106 6.49 -11.58 20.34
N ASN A 107 5.39 -10.85 20.56
CA ASN A 107 4.69 -10.79 21.84
C ASN A 107 3.85 -12.04 22.13
N MET A 108 3.72 -12.97 21.18
CA MET A 108 3.04 -14.25 21.42
C MET A 108 4.01 -15.30 21.93
N PRO A 109 3.57 -16.20 22.84
CA PRO A 109 4.37 -17.37 23.22
C PRO A 109 4.81 -18.17 21.98
N GLY A 110 6.11 -18.44 21.87
CA GLY A 110 6.68 -19.15 20.73
C GLY A 110 6.82 -18.30 19.45
N GLY A 111 6.64 -16.97 19.54
CA GLY A 111 6.68 -16.04 18.42
C GLY A 111 8.01 -16.04 17.70
N ASP A 112 9.08 -15.79 18.44
CA ASP A 112 10.44 -15.69 17.92
C ASP A 112 10.95 -17.03 17.40
N GLU A 113 10.62 -18.14 18.07
CA GLU A 113 11.00 -19.49 17.67
C GLU A 113 10.38 -19.85 16.31
N VAL A 114 9.10 -19.52 16.10
CA VAL A 114 8.43 -19.75 14.82
C VAL A 114 9.00 -18.84 13.72
N ASN A 115 9.41 -17.63 14.08
CA ASN A 115 9.94 -16.64 13.13
C ASN A 115 11.40 -16.86 12.75
N LYS A 116 12.20 -17.54 13.59
CA LYS A 116 13.63 -17.77 13.36
C LYS A 116 13.93 -18.35 11.99
N LYS A 117 13.15 -19.34 11.56
CA LYS A 117 13.28 -19.97 10.22
C LYS A 117 13.06 -18.98 9.07
N TYR A 118 12.27 -17.92 9.27
CA TYR A 118 12.03 -16.89 8.27
C TYR A 118 13.17 -15.87 8.21
N PHE A 119 13.78 -15.53 9.35
CA PHE A 119 15.02 -14.75 9.35
C PHE A 119 16.10 -15.47 8.53
N GLU A 120 16.38 -16.73 8.85
CA GLU A 120 17.39 -17.53 8.14
C GLU A 120 17.10 -17.60 6.62
N LYS A 121 15.83 -17.77 6.24
CA LYS A 121 15.42 -17.85 4.84
C LYS A 121 15.47 -16.52 4.09
N TYR A 122 15.16 -15.40 4.74
CA TYR A 122 14.90 -14.12 4.06
C TYR A 122 15.91 -13.01 4.35
N MET A 123 16.79 -13.15 5.34
CA MET A 123 17.79 -12.12 5.71
C MET A 123 18.67 -11.69 4.54
N GLY A 124 19.08 -12.63 3.68
CA GLY A 124 19.86 -12.32 2.46
C GLY A 124 19.07 -11.64 1.33
N ARG A 125 17.73 -11.54 1.46
CA ARG A 125 16.84 -11.00 0.41
C ARG A 125 16.10 -9.74 0.86
N VAL A 126 15.80 -9.61 2.15
CA VAL A 126 15.01 -8.52 2.71
C VAL A 126 15.92 -7.62 3.53
N LYS A 127 16.18 -6.41 3.02
CA LYS A 127 17.10 -5.44 3.62
C LYS A 127 16.79 -5.09 5.09
N HIS A 128 15.52 -5.17 5.50
CA HIS A 128 15.10 -4.83 6.87
C HIS A 128 15.28 -5.97 7.88
N LEU A 129 15.66 -7.17 7.43
CA LEU A 129 15.93 -8.32 8.30
C LEU A 129 17.42 -8.50 8.62
N ARG A 130 18.28 -7.60 8.14
CA ARG A 130 19.74 -7.63 8.34
C ARG A 130 20.17 -6.57 9.35
#